data_AF-R5Y570-F1
#
_entry.id   AF-R5Y570-F1
#
_cell.length_a   1.000
_cell.length_b   1.000
_cell.length_c   1.000
_cell.angle_alpha   90.00
_cell.angle_beta   90.00
_cell.angle_gamma   90.00
#
_symmetry.space_group_name_H-M   'P 1'
#
loop_
_entity.id
_entity.type
_entity.pdbx_description
1 polymer ?
#
loop_
_entity_poly.entity_id
_entity_poly.type
_entity_poly.pdbx_seq_one_letter_code
_entity_poly.pdbx_strand_id
1 'polypeptide(L)'
;MNQAGFDYDVKISLSNEYFTTRTYETVTLPAGKYLALRVVIGSGEGHNWWCVMFPPMCVPAADKKDEIENVFSEKEIKLVESKPKYEPRFKVVEIYEQLKEIISEKSEQS
;
A
#
# COMPACT_ATOMS: atom_id res chain seq x y z
N MET A 1 0.35 1.49 -26.97
CA MET A 1 0.45 2.29 -25.74
C MET A 1 -0.78 1.98 -24.89
N ASN A 2 -0.58 1.38 -23.72
CA ASN A 2 -1.67 1.22 -22.74
C ASN A 2 -2.02 2.60 -22.14
N GLN A 3 -3.25 2.78 -21.65
CA GLN A 3 -3.77 4.05 -21.11
C GLN A 3 -2.91 4.69 -20.00
N ALA A 4 -1.99 3.93 -19.39
CA ALA A 4 -1.08 4.39 -18.34
C ALA A 4 0.31 4.88 -18.84
N GLY A 5 0.59 4.84 -20.15
CA GLY A 5 1.84 5.40 -20.72
C GLY A 5 3.09 4.51 -20.60
N PHE A 6 2.95 3.25 -20.19
CA PHE A 6 4.06 2.29 -20.08
C PHE A 6 3.87 1.10 -21.03
N ASP A 7 4.99 0.54 -21.50
CA ASP A 7 5.04 -0.55 -22.49
C ASP A 7 5.45 -1.91 -21.90
N TYR A 8 5.40 -2.05 -20.58
CA TYR A 8 5.70 -3.30 -19.88
C TYR A 8 4.43 -3.98 -19.37
N ASP A 9 4.44 -5.32 -19.37
CA ASP A 9 3.38 -6.14 -18.80
C ASP A 9 3.46 -6.15 -17.26
N VAL A 10 2.32 -6.28 -16.58
CA VAL A 10 2.23 -6.40 -15.13
C VAL A 10 1.38 -7.61 -14.77
N LYS A 11 1.97 -8.57 -14.06
CA LYS A 11 1.30 -9.79 -13.60
C LYS A 11 1.12 -9.75 -12.10
N ILE A 12 -0.12 -9.93 -11.66
CA ILE A 12 -0.50 -9.96 -10.25
C ILE A 12 -1.08 -11.34 -9.94
N SER A 13 -0.53 -12.02 -8.93
CA SER A 13 -1.02 -13.33 -8.51
C SER A 13 -0.93 -13.50 -7.00
N LEU A 14 -1.80 -14.33 -6.42
CA LEU A 14 -1.60 -14.87 -5.09
C LEU A 14 -0.81 -16.17 -5.20
N SER A 15 0.34 -16.26 -4.53
CA SER A 15 1.20 -17.45 -4.56
C SER A 15 1.77 -17.77 -3.18
N ASN A 16 2.04 -19.05 -2.92
CA ASN A 16 2.75 -19.48 -1.72
C ASN A 16 4.26 -19.31 -1.93
N GLU A 17 4.80 -18.21 -1.40
CA GLU A 17 6.21 -17.86 -1.54
C GLU A 17 6.99 -18.20 -0.26
N TYR A 18 8.25 -18.57 -0.42
CA TYR A 18 9.13 -18.86 0.71
C TYR A 18 9.77 -17.57 1.22
N PHE A 19 9.69 -17.35 2.53
CA PHE A 19 10.37 -16.26 3.22
C PHE A 19 11.31 -16.84 4.28
N THR A 20 12.46 -16.19 4.48
CA THR A 20 13.35 -16.48 5.61
C THR A 20 12.74 -15.96 6.91
N THR A 21 13.24 -16.43 8.06
CA THR A 21 12.82 -15.88 9.35
C THR A 21 13.04 -14.37 9.37
N ARG A 22 12.00 -13.62 9.77
CA ARG A 22 12.05 -12.16 9.94
C ARG A 22 11.61 -11.81 11.35
N THR A 23 12.45 -11.06 12.04
CA THR A 23 12.11 -10.50 13.35
C THR A 23 11.78 -9.03 13.17
N TYR A 24 10.65 -8.64 13.74
CA TYR A 24 10.13 -7.29 13.88
C TYR A 24 10.06 -6.95 15.38
N GLU A 25 9.87 -5.68 15.73
CA GLU A 25 9.95 -5.16 17.12
C GLU A 25 9.15 -5.99 18.14
N THR A 26 7.99 -6.49 17.73
CA THR A 26 7.04 -7.19 18.60
C THR A 26 6.76 -8.64 18.21
N VAL A 27 7.27 -9.10 17.06
CA VAL A 27 6.90 -10.41 16.52
C VAL A 27 8.03 -10.99 15.66
N THR A 28 8.26 -12.30 15.80
CA THR A 28 9.13 -13.05 14.88
C THR A 28 8.28 -13.95 14.00
N LEU A 29 8.40 -13.77 12.69
CA LEU A 29 7.81 -14.64 11.69
C LEU A 29 8.85 -15.70 11.29
N PRO A 30 8.62 -17.00 11.58
CA PRO A 30 9.56 -18.06 11.24
C PRO A 30 9.65 -18.28 9.73
N ALA A 31 10.78 -18.81 9.28
CA ALA A 31 10.95 -19.21 7.88
C ALA A 31 9.87 -20.21 7.44
N GLY A 32 9.34 -20.03 6.24
CA GLY A 32 8.24 -20.85 5.76
C GLY A 32 7.62 -20.34 4.48
N LYS A 33 6.61 -21.08 3.99
CA LYS A 33 5.79 -20.65 2.86
C LYS A 33 4.57 -19.89 3.36
N TYR A 34 4.37 -18.69 2.83
CA TYR A 34 3.24 -17.84 3.16
C TYR A 34 2.49 -17.46 1.88
N LEU A 35 1.16 -17.36 1.97
CA LEU A 35 0.37 -16.81 0.89
C LEU A 35 0.70 -15.32 0.75
N ALA A 36 1.25 -14.94 -0.39
CA ALA A 36 1.70 -13.58 -0.69
C ALA A 36 1.06 -13.06 -1.97
N LEU A 37 0.82 -11.75 -2.00
CA LEU A 37 0.51 -11.04 -3.23
C LEU A 37 1.82 -10.80 -3.99
N ARG A 38 1.93 -11.38 -5.19
CA ARG A 38 3.09 -11.27 -6.06
C ARG A 38 2.76 -10.35 -7.23
N VAL A 39 3.48 -9.23 -7.31
CA VAL A 39 3.41 -8.27 -8.42
C VAL A 39 4.71 -8.37 -9.20
N VAL A 40 4.62 -8.73 -10.48
CA VAL A 40 5.76 -8.79 -11.40
C VAL A 40 5.57 -7.76 -12.48
N ILE A 41 6.58 -6.91 -12.67
CA ILE A 41 6.62 -5.86 -13.70
C ILE A 41 7.66 -6.28 -14.74
N GLY A 42 7.26 -6.36 -16.01
CA GLY A 42 8.13 -6.83 -17.10
C GLY A 42 8.63 -8.26 -16.87
N SER A 43 9.94 -8.48 -17.05
CA SER A 43 10.60 -9.78 -16.78
C SER A 43 10.76 -10.11 -15.29
N GLY A 44 10.57 -9.13 -14.39
CA GLY A 44 10.78 -9.30 -12.95
C GLY A 44 12.25 -9.39 -12.52
N GLU A 45 13.19 -8.98 -13.37
CA GLU A 45 14.65 -9.04 -13.10
C GLU A 45 15.18 -7.82 -12.33
N GLY A 46 14.31 -6.84 -12.05
CA GLY A 46 14.66 -5.63 -11.32
C GLY A 46 14.76 -5.83 -9.80
N HIS A 47 15.21 -4.79 -9.12
CA HIS A 47 15.21 -4.74 -7.65
C HIS A 47 13.80 -4.46 -7.11
N ASN A 48 13.50 -4.95 -5.91
CA ASN A 48 12.26 -4.62 -5.22
C ASN A 48 12.36 -3.21 -4.60
N TRP A 49 11.71 -2.22 -5.21
CA TRP A 49 11.69 -0.82 -4.77
C TRP A 49 10.50 -0.46 -3.87
N TRP A 50 9.71 -1.44 -3.44
CA TRP A 50 8.49 -1.22 -2.67
C TRP A 50 8.72 -0.36 -1.42
N CYS A 51 9.78 -0.64 -0.68
CA CYS A 51 10.09 0.09 0.56
C CYS A 51 10.64 1.50 0.36
N VAL A 52 11.07 1.85 -0.86
CA VAL A 52 11.47 3.22 -1.19
C VAL A 52 10.24 4.05 -1.58
N MET A 53 9.29 3.44 -2.29
CA MET A 53 8.05 4.11 -2.70
C MET A 53 7.04 4.22 -1.56
N PHE A 54 7.05 3.28 -0.61
CA PHE A 54 6.14 3.26 0.53
C PHE A 54 6.87 3.16 1.89
N PRO A 55 7.72 4.14 2.25
CA PRO A 55 8.47 4.12 3.51
C PRO A 55 7.61 3.94 4.77
N PRO A 56 6.43 4.60 4.93
CA PRO A 56 5.61 4.44 6.13
C PRO A 56 5.13 3.00 6.38
N MET A 57 5.08 2.14 5.35
CA MET A 57 4.72 0.73 5.52
C MET A 57 5.91 -0.16 5.92
N CYS A 58 7.12 0.18 5.48
CA CYS A 58 8.30 -0.66 5.70
C CYS A 58 9.12 -0.25 6.93
N VAL A 59 9.20 1.05 7.21
CA VAL A 59 10.12 1.58 8.23
C VAL A 59 9.71 1.19 9.67
N PRO A 60 8.42 1.24 10.06
CA PRO A 60 8.01 0.74 11.38
C PRO A 60 8.32 -0.75 11.59
N ALA A 61 8.50 -1.51 10.51
CA ALA A 61 8.82 -2.94 10.53
C ALA A 61 10.34 -3.21 10.49
N ALA A 62 11.19 -2.21 10.23
CA ALA A 62 12.63 -2.37 10.08
C ALA A 62 13.45 -2.19 11.37
N ASP A 63 12.77 -1.95 12.50
CA ASP A 63 13.29 -2.15 13.86
C ASP A 63 14.52 -1.32 14.26
N LYS A 64 14.64 -0.08 13.75
CA LYS A 64 15.77 0.80 14.06
C LYS A 64 15.40 2.29 14.11
N LYS A 65 14.66 2.70 15.14
CA LYS A 65 14.35 4.12 15.42
C LYS A 65 15.60 4.99 15.42
N ASP A 66 16.69 4.49 16.00
CA ASP A 66 17.97 5.22 16.09
C ASP A 66 18.66 5.44 14.72
N GLU A 67 18.47 4.55 13.74
CA GLU A 67 19.01 4.76 12.37
C GLU A 67 18.10 5.69 11.54
N ILE A 68 16.81 5.76 11.87
CA ILE A 68 15.84 6.61 11.16
C ILE A 68 16.08 8.10 11.51
N GLU A 69 16.35 8.42 12.78
CA GLU A 69 16.60 9.80 13.22
C GLU A 69 17.88 10.42 12.64
N ASN A 70 18.87 9.57 12.30
CA ASN A 70 20.15 10.01 11.73
C ASN A 70 20.15 10.13 10.20
N VAL A 71 19.13 9.59 9.52
CA VAL A 71 19.04 9.54 8.06
C VAL A 71 17.92 10.42 7.50
N PHE A 72 16.85 10.62 8.26
CA PHE A 72 15.67 11.39 7.84
C PHE A 72 15.57 12.71 8.58
N SER A 73 15.09 13.75 7.89
CA SER A 73 14.74 15.02 8.55
C SER A 73 13.51 14.85 9.46
N GLU A 74 13.35 15.74 10.45
CA GLU A 74 12.20 15.72 11.37
C GLU A 74 10.83 15.66 10.66
N LYS A 75 10.72 16.25 9.46
CA LYS A 75 9.49 16.23 8.65
C LYS A 75 9.23 14.86 8.03
N GLU A 76 10.27 14.18 7.60
CA GLU A 76 10.21 12.84 7.01
C GLU A 76 9.92 11.78 8.07
N ILE A 77 10.51 11.93 9.26
CA ILE A 77 10.21 11.07 10.43
C ILE A 77 8.71 11.16 10.77
N LYS A 78 8.15 12.38 10.85
CA LYS A 78 6.72 12.58 11.10
C LYS A 78 5.83 11.94 10.03
N LEU A 79 6.26 11.92 8.77
CA LEU A 79 5.50 11.28 7.68
C LEU A 79 5.56 9.75 7.79
N VAL A 80 6.71 9.20 8.16
CA VAL A 80 6.94 7.76 8.31
C VAL A 80 6.24 7.18 9.54
N GLU A 81 6.27 7.89 10.66
CA GLU A 81 5.60 7.50 11.91
C GLU A 81 4.11 7.82 11.91
N SER A 82 3.65 8.70 11.01
CA SER A 82 2.23 8.97 10.89
C SER A 82 1.51 7.70 10.42
N LYS A 83 0.73 7.09 11.30
CA LYS A 83 -0.34 6.17 10.88
C LYS A 83 -1.22 6.98 9.92
N PRO A 84 -1.42 6.55 8.66
CA PRO A 84 -2.15 7.36 7.70
C PRO A 84 -3.53 7.68 8.26
N LYS A 85 -3.77 8.95 8.58
CA LYS A 85 -5.12 9.46 8.79
C LYS A 85 -5.78 9.40 7.42
N TYR A 86 -6.52 8.34 7.15
CA TYR A 86 -7.42 8.33 6.00
C TYR A 86 -8.47 9.41 6.29
N GLU A 87 -8.30 10.59 5.71
CA GLU A 87 -9.36 11.57 5.68
C GLU A 87 -10.28 11.20 4.50
N PRO A 88 -11.49 10.66 4.74
CA PRO A 88 -12.44 10.43 3.66
C PRO A 88 -12.87 11.80 3.13
N ARG A 89 -12.20 12.27 2.08
CA ARG A 89 -12.56 13.54 1.44
C ARG A 89 -13.23 13.28 0.09
N PHE A 90 -14.42 13.86 -0.02
CA PHE A 90 -15.29 14.02 -1.19
C PHE A 90 -15.87 12.78 -1.87
N LYS A 91 -15.18 11.64 -1.98
CA LYS A 91 -15.77 10.50 -2.72
C LYS A 91 -17.01 9.89 -2.05
N VAL A 92 -17.04 9.81 -0.71
CA VAL A 92 -18.21 9.30 0.03
C VAL A 92 -19.37 10.31 -0.02
N VAL A 93 -19.06 11.61 0.01
CA VAL A 93 -20.06 12.68 -0.08
C VAL A 93 -20.66 12.74 -1.49
N GLU A 94 -19.82 12.68 -2.52
CA GLU A 94 -20.24 12.61 -3.93
C GLU A 94 -21.12 11.37 -4.19
N ILE A 95 -20.73 10.20 -3.68
CA ILE A 95 -21.54 8.97 -3.81
C ILE A 95 -22.87 9.12 -3.07
N TYR A 96 -22.90 9.77 -1.90
CA TYR A 96 -24.13 10.00 -1.16
C TYR A 96 -25.06 10.99 -1.88
N GLU A 97 -24.53 12.07 -2.45
CA GLU A 97 -25.31 13.02 -3.25
C GLU A 97 -25.89 12.35 -4.49
N GLN A 98 -25.08 11.58 -5.24
CA GLN A 98 -25.54 10.81 -6.40
C GLN A 98 -26.63 9.79 -6.04
N LEU A 99 -26.46 9.06 -4.93
CA LEU A 99 -27.47 8.10 -4.47
C LEU A 99 -28.77 8.81 -4.03
N LYS A 100 -28.65 9.98 -3.40
CA LYS A 100 -29.80 10.78 -2.98
C LYS A 100 -30.60 11.29 -4.17
N GLU A 101 -29.93 11.75 -5.23
CA GLU A 101 -30.58 12.16 -6.49
C GLU A 101 -31.33 10.98 -7.13
N ILE A 102 -30.69 9.81 -7.25
CA ILE A 102 -31.31 8.60 -7.83
C ILE A 102 -32.51 8.13 -7.02
N ILE A 103 -32.45 8.17 -5.68
CA ILE A 103 -33.57 7.76 -4.82
C ILE A 103 -34.72 8.77 -4.89
N SER A 104 -34.43 10.06 -4.99
CA SER A 104 -35.44 11.12 -5.14
C SER A 104 -36.20 10.95 -6.46
N GLU A 105 -35.50 10.76 -7.58
CA GLU A 105 -36.12 10.53 -8.89
C GLU A 105 -36.99 9.27 -8.92
N LYS A 106 -36.57 8.21 -8.22
CA LYS A 106 -37.31 6.94 -8.18
C LYS A 106 -38.56 6.99 -7.29
N SER A 107 -38.61 7.93 -6.33
CA SER A 107 -39.76 8.14 -5.46
C SER A 107 -40.90 8.94 -6.10
N GLU A 108 -40.62 9.67 -7.19
CA GLU A 108 -41.59 10.47 -7.93
C GLU A 108 -42.25 9.71 -9.10
N GLN A 109 -41.81 8.48 -9.37
CA GLN A 109 -42.26 7.66 -10.49
C GLN A 109 -42.99 6.37 -10.08
N SER A 110 -43.43 6.27 -8.82
CA SER A 110 -44.26 5.18 -8.29
C SER A 110 -45.60 5.65 -7.74
#